data_AF-A0A925ZT48-F1
#
_entry.id   AF-A0A925ZT48-F1
#
_cell.length_a   1.000
_cell.length_b   1.000
_cell.length_c   1.000
_cell.angle_alpha   90.00
_cell.angle_beta   90.00
_cell.angle_gamma   90.00
#
_symmetry.space_group_name_H-M   'P 1'
#
loop_
_entity.id
_entity.type
_entity.pdbx_description
1 polymer ?
#
loop_
_entity_poly.entity_id
_entity_poly.type
_entity_poly.pdbx_seq_one_letter_code
_entity_poly.pdbx_strand_id
1 'polypeptide(L)' 'MAKWLIATVVAHPELRGLRRFVLTTRDAHGLYSQFGFTPLAAPERWMERQG' A
#
# COMPACT_ATOMS: atom_id res chain seq x y z
N MET A 1 -5.28 7.22 -14.38
CA MET A 1 -5.92 7.89 -13.22
C MET A 1 -5.47 7.33 -11.88
N ALA A 2 -5.52 6.01 -11.65
CA ALA A 2 -5.10 5.40 -10.36
C ALA A 2 -3.69 5.81 -9.88
N LYS A 3 -2.71 5.92 -10.78
CA LYS A 3 -1.33 6.36 -10.45
C LYS A 3 -1.27 7.72 -9.76
N TRP A 4 -2.03 8.70 -10.25
CA TRP A 4 -2.02 10.06 -9.69
C TRP A 4 -2.60 10.07 -8.27
N LEU A 5 -3.71 9.36 -8.05
CA LEU A 5 -4.33 9.26 -6.73
C LEU A 5 -3.37 8.63 -5.70
N ILE A 6 -2.71 7.53 -6.06
CA ILE A 6 -1.75 6.86 -5.17
C ILE A 6 -0.54 7.76 -4.88
N ALA A 7 0.00 8.44 -5.89
CA ALA A 7 1.09 9.39 -5.70
C ALA A 7 0.71 10.51 -4.72
N THR A 8 -0.48 11.09 -4.88
CA THR A 8 -0.99 12.17 -4.02
C THR A 8 -1.18 11.68 -2.59
N VAL A 9 -1.76 10.50 -2.38
CA VAL A 9 -1.98 9.93 -1.04
C VAL A 9 -0.65 9.65 -0.34
N VAL A 10 0.28 8.95 -1.00
CA VAL A 10 1.57 8.57 -0.40
C VAL A 10 2.43 9.81 -0.09
N ALA A 11 2.31 10.88 -0.88
CA ALA A 11 3.06 12.13 -0.66
C ALA A 11 2.39 13.09 0.33
N HIS A 12 1.18 12.81 0.82
CA HIS A 12 0.41 13.77 1.62
C HIS A 12 1.12 14.08 2.96
N PRO A 13 1.43 15.36 3.26
CA PRO A 13 2.23 15.73 4.43
C PRO A 13 1.66 15.23 5.76
N GLU A 14 0.34 15.25 5.92
CA GLU A 14 -0.33 14.80 7.15
C GLU A 14 -0.24 13.29 7.38
N LEU A 15 0.05 12.50 6.33
CA LEU A 15 0.15 11.05 6.43
C LEU A 15 1.58 10.58 6.70
N ARG A 16 2.57 11.49 6.77
CA ARG A 16 3.98 11.16 7.07
C ARG A 16 4.19 10.53 8.44
N GLY A 17 3.27 10.73 9.38
CA GLY A 17 3.30 10.12 10.71
C GLY A 17 2.80 8.68 10.76
N LEU A 18 2.22 8.17 9.66
CA LEU A 18 1.72 6.79 9.62
C LEU A 18 2.89 5.80 9.62
N ARG A 19 2.86 4.87 10.57
CA ARG A 19 3.87 3.80 10.67
C ARG A 19 3.90 2.89 9.45
N ARG A 20 2.76 2.69 8.76
CA ARG A 20 2.64 1.76 7.64
C ARG A 20 1.44 2.09 6.75
N PHE A 21 1.63 1.97 5.44
CA PHE A 21 0.56 1.82 4.45
C PHE A 21 0.41 0.35 4.06
N VAL A 22 -0.83 -0.09 3.85
CA VAL A 22 -1.16 -1.48 3.49
C VAL A 22 -2.10 -1.46 2.31
N LEU A 23 -1.86 -2.33 1.35
CA LEU A 23 -2.77 -2.60 0.25
C LEU A 23 -2.82 -4.08 -0.03
N THR A 24 -3.96 -4.52 -0.53
CA THR A 24 -4.17 -5.84 -1.14
C THR A 24 -4.45 -5.63 -2.62
N THR A 25 -3.73 -6.36 -3.47
CA THR A 25 -3.92 -6.31 -4.92
C THR A 25 -3.82 -7.72 -5.50
N ARG A 26 -4.59 -8.01 -6.55
CA ARG A 26 -4.59 -9.33 -7.20
C ARG A 26 -3.43 -9.48 -8.19
N ASP A 27 -3.21 -8.48 -9.03
CA ASP A 27 -2.30 -8.55 -10.18
C ASP A 27 -1.45 -7.26 -10.38
N ALA A 28 -1.79 -6.16 -9.73
CA ALA A 28 -1.11 -4.87 -9.94
C ALA A 28 0.11 -4.65 -9.03
N HIS A 29 0.79 -5.71 -8.59
CA HIS A 29 1.97 -5.61 -7.72
C HIS A 29 3.06 -4.69 -8.29
N GLY A 30 3.37 -4.83 -9.58
CA GLY A 30 4.37 -3.99 -10.27
C GLY A 30 3.95 -2.54 -10.46
N LEU A 31 2.65 -2.23 -10.38
CA LEU A 31 2.15 -0.86 -10.36
C LEU A 31 2.43 -0.21 -9.01
N TYR A 32 2.14 -0.91 -7.92
CA TYR A 32 2.28 -0.35 -6.57
C TYR A 32 3.73 -0.31 -6.07
N SER A 33 4.59 -1.20 -6.56
CA SER A 33 6.03 -1.13 -6.27
C SER A 33 6.66 0.19 -6.74
N GLN A 34 6.12 0.83 -7.80
CA GLN A 34 6.55 2.15 -8.27
C GLN A 34 6.33 3.25 -7.22
N PHE A 35 5.46 3.02 -6.23
CA PHE A 35 5.14 3.96 -5.15
C PHE A 35 5.72 3.53 -3.79
N GLY A 36 6.67 2.58 -3.78
CA GLY A 36 7.37 2.15 -2.57
C GLY A 36 6.64 1.07 -1.75
N PHE A 37 5.55 0.49 -2.27
CA PHE A 37 4.96 -0.69 -1.66
C PHE A 37 5.84 -1.91 -1.89
N THR A 38 6.02 -2.70 -0.85
CA THR A 38 6.77 -3.96 -0.88
C THR A 38 5.86 -5.10 -0.42
N PRO A 39 6.23 -6.37 -0.71
CA PRO A 39 5.62 -7.49 -0.01
C PRO A 39 5.66 -7.27 1.51
N LEU A 40 4.64 -7.80 2.21
CA LEU A 40 4.59 -7.71 3.67
C LEU A 40 5.83 -8.35 4.27
N ALA A 41 6.51 -7.64 5.18
CA ALA A 41 7.74 -8.13 5.80
C ALA A 41 7.52 -9.35 6.72
N ALA A 42 6.29 -9.53 7.20
CA ALA A 42 5.89 -10.60 8.11
C ALA A 42 4.44 -10.97 7.80
N PRO A 43 4.15 -11.61 6.65
CA PRO A 43 2.78 -11.88 6.19
C PRO A 43 2.01 -12.76 7.18
N GLU A 44 2.68 -13.62 7.94
CA GLU A 44 2.09 -14.49 8.97
C GLU A 44 1.45 -13.72 10.14
N ARG A 45 1.79 -12.43 10.31
CA ARG A 45 1.19 -11.56 11.34
C ARG A 45 -0.10 -10.88 10.87
N TRP A 46 -0.49 -11.07 9.61
CA TRP A 46 -1.68 -10.47 9.04
C TRP A 46 -2.79 -11.51 9.01
N MET A 47 -3.97 -11.10 9.46
CA MET A 47 -5.18 -11.88 9.37
C MET A 47 -6.26 -11.01 8.74
N GLU A 48 -7.12 -11.62 7.94
CA GLU A 48 -8.33 -10.99 7.42
C GLU A 48 -9.53 -11.88 7.74
N ARG A 49 -10.70 -11.26 7.92
CA ARG A 49 -11.97 -11.96 7.96
C ARG A 49 -12.73 -11.60 6.70
N GLN A 50 -12.83 -12.54 5.78
CA GLN A 50 -13.67 -12.40 4.61
C GLN A 50 -15.13 -12.59 5.01
N GLY A 51 -16.02 -11.83 4.36
CA GLY A 51 -17.47 -11.97 4.50
C GLY A 51 -18.03 -12.92 3.46
#